data_AF-A0A539DNQ1-F1
#
_entry.id   AF-A0A539DNQ1-F1
#
_cell.length_a   1.000
_cell.length_b   1.000
_cell.length_c   1.000
_cell.angle_alpha   90.00
_cell.angle_beta   90.00
_cell.angle_gamma   90.00
#
_symmetry.space_group_name_H-M   'P 1'
#
loop_
_entity.id
_entity.type
_entity.pdbx_description
1 polymer ?
#
loop_
_entity_poly.entity_id
_entity_poly.type
_entity_poly.pdbx_seq_one_letter_code
_entity_poly.pdbx_strand_id
1 'polypeptide(L)'
;MAEWRLVEREGKLYLMYSDTLSSEPKLYRNFWLMGRRFPTFGENPLPPEGYPVRDCRNGIFEALVNPITRHRLRLTLAGDRRCDMTEEEPVPAPKTRQPTRWRSGFWEKFTKKDGWLAV
;
A
#
# COMPACT_ATOMS: atom_id res chain seq x y z
N MET A 1 4.68 -4.20 7.22
CA MET A 1 5.51 -3.07 6.75
C MET A 1 4.66 -2.30 5.77
N ALA A 2 4.38 -1.06 6.11
CA ALA A 2 3.67 -0.13 5.25
C ALA A 2 4.56 0.25 4.06
N GLU A 3 4.09 0.02 2.83
CA GLU A 3 4.85 0.31 1.63
C GLU A 3 3.96 0.94 0.57
N TRP A 4 4.51 1.97 -0.08
CA TRP A 4 3.90 2.63 -1.23
C TRP A 4 4.37 1.96 -2.51
N ARG A 5 3.43 1.55 -3.37
CA ARG A 5 3.73 0.90 -4.66
C ARG A 5 2.86 1.46 -5.77
N LEU A 6 3.37 1.41 -7.00
CA LEU A 6 2.55 1.69 -8.18
C LEU A 6 1.82 0.43 -8.63
N VAL A 7 0.53 0.59 -8.93
CA VAL A 7 -0.36 -0.49 -9.38
C VAL A 7 -1.17 0.02 -10.56
N GLU A 8 -1.28 -0.79 -11.61
CA GLU A 8 -2.13 -0.49 -12.76
C GLU A 8 -3.47 -1.22 -12.63
N ARG A 9 -4.56 -0.48 -12.75
CA ARG A 9 -5.92 -1.04 -12.70
C ARG A 9 -6.82 -0.33 -13.70
N GLU A 10 -7.50 -1.11 -14.54
CA GLU A 10 -8.45 -0.59 -15.54
C GLU A 10 -7.84 0.51 -16.45
N GLY A 11 -6.56 0.36 -16.81
CA GLY A 11 -5.82 1.34 -17.64
C GLY A 11 -5.47 2.66 -16.94
N LYS A 12 -5.63 2.72 -15.61
CA LYS A 12 -5.26 3.85 -14.77
C LYS A 12 -4.11 3.47 -13.85
N LEU A 13 -3.21 4.42 -13.59
CA LEU A 13 -2.11 4.23 -12.66
C LEU A 13 -2.50 4.78 -11.29
N TYR A 14 -2.39 3.91 -10.29
CA TYR A 14 -2.63 4.25 -8.90
C TYR A 14 -1.35 4.12 -8.09
N LEU A 15 -1.23 4.98 -7.09
CA LEU A 15 -0.36 4.79 -5.95
C LEU A 15 -1.15 3.99 -4.91
N MET A 16 -0.63 2.84 -4.50
CA MET A 16 -1.23 1.97 -3.50
C MET A 16 -0.43 2.02 -2.20
N TYR A 17 -1.12 2.15 -1.08
CA TYR A 17 -0.58 1.95 0.27
C TYR A 17 -1.28 0.78 0.93
N SER A 18 -0.52 -0.15 1.50
CA SER A 18 -1.05 -1.30 2.22
C SER A 18 -0.67 -1.23 3.69
N ASP A 19 -1.66 -1.34 4.58
CA ASP A 19 -1.43 -1.34 6.02
C ASP A 19 -2.54 -2.08 6.78
N THR A 20 -2.26 -2.44 8.02
CA THR A 20 -3.21 -3.11 8.91
C THR A 20 -3.52 -2.23 10.11
N LEU A 21 -4.77 -2.23 10.56
CA LEU A 21 -5.14 -1.51 11.78
C LEU A 21 -4.79 -2.32 13.03
N SER A 22 -4.47 -1.61 14.11
CA SER A 22 -4.16 -2.26 15.39
C SER A 22 -5.37 -2.90 16.06
N SER A 23 -6.56 -2.44 15.72
CA SER A 23 -7.85 -2.82 16.32
C SER A 23 -8.53 -4.01 15.65
N GLU A 24 -8.26 -4.27 14.37
CA GLU A 24 -8.95 -5.32 13.62
C GLU A 24 -8.02 -6.06 12.64
N PRO A 25 -8.22 -7.38 12.44
CA PRO A 25 -7.41 -8.21 11.55
C PRO A 25 -7.81 -8.00 10.09
N LYS A 26 -7.61 -6.79 9.58
CA LYS A 26 -7.86 -6.43 8.18
C LYS A 26 -6.66 -5.73 7.58
N LEU A 27 -6.34 -6.10 6.35
CA LEU A 27 -5.41 -5.42 5.48
C LEU A 27 -6.19 -4.43 4.63
N TYR A 28 -5.84 -3.16 4.76
CA TYR A 28 -6.39 -2.06 3.97
C TYR A 28 -5.44 -1.76 2.82
N ARG A 29 -5.96 -1.77 1.59
CA ARG A 29 -5.25 -1.27 0.42
C ARG A 29 -5.93 0.01 -0.05
N ASN A 30 -5.26 1.13 0.14
CA ASN A 30 -5.73 2.45 -0.29
C ASN A 30 -5.09 2.81 -1.62
N PHE A 31 -5.88 3.29 -2.57
CA PHE A 31 -5.46 3.65 -3.92
C PHE A 31 -5.69 5.13 -4.18
N TRP A 32 -4.68 5.82 -4.70
CA TRP A 32 -4.76 7.22 -5.12
C TRP A 32 -4.40 7.37 -6.59
N LEU A 33 -5.23 8.05 -7.36
CA LEU A 33 -5.05 8.18 -8.79
C LEU A 33 -3.90 9.12 -9.15
N MET A 34 -2.88 8.57 -9.82
CA MET A 34 -1.71 9.32 -10.30
C MET A 34 -1.89 9.81 -11.74
N GLY A 35 -2.72 9.15 -12.53
CA GLY A 35 -3.01 9.54 -13.91
C GLY A 35 -3.64 8.42 -14.72
N ARG A 36 -4.11 8.75 -15.92
CA ARG A 36 -4.56 7.77 -16.93
C ARG A 36 -3.43 7.59 -17.94
N ARG A 37 -3.18 6.35 -18.39
CA ARG A 37 -2.38 6.14 -19.60
C ARG A 37 -3.23 6.58 -20.79
N PHE A 38 -3.04 7.82 -21.24
CA PHE A 38 -3.56 8.23 -22.54
C PHE A 38 -2.60 7.72 -23.62
N PRO A 39 -3.07 7.03 -24.68
CA PRO A 39 -2.23 6.62 -25.80
C PRO A 39 -1.57 7.80 -26.55
N THR A 40 -2.01 9.03 -26.29
CA THR A 40 -1.73 10.21 -27.13
C THR A 40 -0.84 11.29 -26.49
N PHE A 41 -0.29 11.11 -25.29
CA PHE A 41 0.67 12.07 -24.73
C PHE A 41 2.05 11.45 -24.61
N GLY A 42 2.86 11.65 -25.66
CA GLY A 42 4.30 11.60 -25.55
C GLY A 42 4.78 12.66 -24.56
N GLU A 43 5.69 12.27 -23.67
CA GLU A 43 6.79 13.06 -23.05
C GLU A 43 7.09 12.73 -21.58
N ASN A 44 6.35 11.83 -20.93
CA ASN A 44 6.90 11.12 -19.77
C ASN A 44 6.29 9.72 -19.66
N PRO A 45 7.03 8.64 -19.98
CA PRO A 45 6.52 7.30 -19.72
C PRO A 45 6.26 7.19 -18.22
N LEU A 46 5.01 6.92 -17.86
CA LEU A 46 4.70 6.57 -16.49
C LEU A 46 5.56 5.35 -16.12
N PRO A 47 6.17 5.35 -14.93
CA PRO A 47 6.94 4.20 -14.46
C PRO A 47 6.08 2.93 -14.53
N PRO A 48 6.68 1.76 -14.80
CA PRO A 48 5.93 0.52 -14.84
C PRO A 48 5.32 0.21 -13.46
N GLU A 49 4.37 -0.71 -13.42
CA GLU A 49 3.83 -1.25 -12.16
C GLU A 49 4.91 -1.97 -11.34
N GLY A 50 4.71 -2.05 -10.01
CA GLY A 50 5.51 -2.89 -9.12
C GLY A 50 6.73 -2.21 -8.51
N TYR A 51 7.01 -0.96 -8.90
CA TYR A 51 8.12 -0.21 -8.34
C TYR A 51 7.77 0.39 -6.97
N PRO A 52 8.71 0.33 -6.00
CA PRO A 52 8.56 1.02 -4.73
C PRO A 52 8.58 2.52 -4.94
N VAL A 53 7.77 3.22 -4.17
CA VAL A 53 7.60 4.66 -4.26
C VAL A 53 7.98 5.31 -2.94
N ARG A 54 8.69 6.43 -3.01
CA ARG A 54 9.00 7.26 -1.85
C ARG A 54 8.09 8.49 -1.82
N ASP A 55 7.51 8.77 -0.66
CA ASP A 55 6.83 10.05 -0.42
C ASP A 55 7.88 11.17 -0.28
N CYS A 56 7.83 12.15 -1.18
CA CYS A 56 8.68 13.34 -1.17
C CYS A 56 7.97 14.58 -0.58
N ARG A 57 6.83 14.36 0.09
CA ARG A 57 5.91 15.34 0.70
C ARG A 57 5.12 16.12 -0.32
N ASN A 58 4.06 16.79 0.16
CA ASN A 58 3.18 17.67 -0.63
C ASN A 58 2.49 16.98 -1.83
N GLY A 59 2.18 15.68 -1.69
CA GLY A 59 1.53 14.90 -2.76
C GLY A 59 2.45 14.61 -3.96
N ILE A 60 3.77 14.77 -3.77
CA ILE A 60 4.80 14.40 -4.72
C ILE A 60 5.41 13.09 -4.27
N PHE A 61 5.46 12.15 -5.20
CA PHE A 61 5.98 10.81 -5.00
C PHE A 61 7.08 10.53 -6.01
N GLU A 62 8.11 9.80 -5.61
CA GLU A 62 9.25 9.46 -6.46
C GLU A 62 9.35 7.95 -6.60
N ALA A 63 9.21 7.45 -7.83
CA ALA A 63 9.46 6.06 -8.17
C ALA A 63 10.89 5.94 -8.71
N LEU A 64 11.67 5.02 -8.13
CA LEU A 64 13.03 4.71 -8.57
C LEU A 64 12.97 3.50 -9.51
N VAL A 65 12.99 3.75 -10.82
CA VAL A 65 12.89 2.68 -11.83
C VAL A 65 14.23 1.96 -12.00
N ASN A 66 15.33 2.69 -11.86
CA ASN A 66 16.69 2.17 -11.79
C ASN A 66 17.57 3.21 -11.04
N PRO A 67 18.85 2.94 -10.75
CA PRO A 67 19.70 3.86 -10.00
C PRO A 67 19.84 5.27 -10.59
N ILE A 68 19.52 5.44 -11.88
CA ILE A 68 19.72 6.67 -12.66
C ILE A 68 18.37 7.36 -12.95
N THR A 69 17.32 6.60 -13.22
CA THR A 69 16.01 7.10 -13.66
C THR A 69 15.04 7.21 -12.49
N ARG A 70 14.62 8.45 -12.22
CA ARG A 70 13.61 8.79 -11.20
C ARG A 70 12.39 9.40 -11.87
N HIS A 71 11.22 8.87 -11.57
CA HIS A 71 9.95 9.45 -12.02
C HIS A 71 9.28 10.15 -10.85
N ARG A 72 9.13 11.48 -10.96
CA ARG A 72 8.32 12.25 -10.03
C ARG A 72 6.88 12.23 -10.49
N LEU A 73 6.02 11.75 -9.62
CA LEU A 73 4.60 11.62 -9.85
C LEU A 73 3.87 12.52 -8.87
N ARG A 74 2.79 13.14 -9.33
CA ARG A 74 1.95 14.00 -8.51
C ARG A 74 0.53 13.45 -8.51
N LEU A 75 -0.12 13.49 -7.36
CA LEU A 75 -1.55 13.19 -7.27
C LEU A 75 -2.35 14.11 -8.21
N THR A 76 -3.27 13.54 -8.98
CA THR A 76 -4.05 14.28 -10.00
C THR A 76 -4.91 15.38 -9.40
N LEU A 77 -5.45 15.16 -8.19
CA LEU A 77 -6.21 16.15 -7.45
C LEU A 77 -5.29 16.92 -6.50
N ALA A 78 -4.48 17.84 -7.03
CA ALA A 78 -3.82 18.97 -6.33
C ALA A 78 -3.45 18.80 -4.83
N GLY A 79 -2.96 17.64 -4.39
CA GLY A 79 -2.60 17.39 -2.99
C GLY A 79 -3.75 17.02 -2.05
N ASP A 80 -4.97 16.80 -2.55
CA ASP A 80 -6.03 16.19 -1.76
C ASP A 80 -5.67 14.71 -1.54
N ARG A 81 -5.32 14.37 -0.30
CA ARG A 81 -4.93 13.00 0.11
C ARG A 81 -6.15 12.07 0.20
N ARG A 82 -7.29 12.45 -0.37
CA ARG A 82 -8.48 11.62 -0.41
C ARG A 82 -8.21 10.43 -1.31
N CYS A 83 -8.39 9.26 -0.73
CA CYS A 83 -8.23 7.99 -1.40
C CYS A 83 -9.37 7.81 -2.41
N ASP A 84 -9.05 7.43 -3.64
CA ASP A 84 -10.04 7.15 -4.70
C ASP A 84 -10.81 5.85 -4.40
N MET A 85 -10.12 4.88 -3.79
CA MET A 85 -10.66 3.55 -3.54
C MET A 85 -9.93 2.88 -2.37
N THR A 86 -10.67 2.24 -1.49
CA THR A 86 -10.14 1.40 -0.40
C THR A 86 -10.64 -0.02 -0.58
N GLU A 87 -9.73 -0.99 -0.54
CA GLU A 87 -10.05 -2.40 -0.45
C GLU A 87 -9.73 -2.94 0.94
N GLU A 88 -10.58 -3.81 1.43
CA GLU A 88 -10.39 -4.51 2.70
C GLU A 88 -10.26 -6.01 2.45
N GLU A 89 -9.19 -6.61 2.97
CA GLU A 89 -9.00 -8.05 2.96
C GLU A 89 -8.84 -8.56 4.40
N PRO A 90 -9.61 -9.57 4.84
CA PRO A 90 -9.43 -10.13 6.18
C PRO A 90 -8.07 -10.82 6.30
N VAL A 91 -7.32 -10.51 7.36
CA VAL A 91 -6.09 -11.22 7.69
C VAL A 91 -6.46 -12.52 8.40
N PRO A 92 -6.21 -13.70 7.77
CA PRO A 92 -6.67 -14.96 8.33
C PRO A 92 -5.99 -15.23 9.66
N ALA A 93 -6.77 -15.73 10.63
CA ALA A 93 -6.22 -16.20 11.90
C ALA A 93 -5.23 -17.36 11.66
N PRO A 94 -4.12 -17.41 12.40
CA PRO A 94 -3.16 -18.49 12.25
C PRO A 94 -3.79 -19.82 12.65
N LYS A 95 -3.51 -20.88 11.88
CA LYS A 95 -4.00 -22.23 12.15
C LYS A 95 -3.23 -22.84 13.32
N THR A 96 -3.73 -22.65 14.54
CA THR A 96 -3.15 -23.20 15.78
C THR A 96 -4.24 -23.78 16.68
N ARG A 97 -3.85 -24.71 17.56
CA ARG A 97 -4.72 -25.26 18.62
C ARG A 97 -4.82 -24.33 19.83
N GLN A 98 -3.97 -23.32 19.90
CA GLN A 98 -3.92 -22.37 21.02
C GLN A 98 -4.89 -21.19 20.76
N PRO A 99 -5.40 -20.54 21.82
CA PRO A 99 -6.15 -19.30 21.66
C PRO A 99 -5.35 -18.23 20.92
N THR A 100 -5.98 -17.54 20.00
CA THR A 100 -5.40 -16.44 19.22
C THR A 100 -6.17 -15.15 19.46
N ARG A 101 -5.48 -14.00 19.32
CA ARG A 101 -6.11 -12.68 19.32
C ARG A 101 -5.39 -11.74 18.38
N TRP A 102 -6.10 -10.75 17.86
CA TRP A 102 -5.48 -9.64 17.15
C TRP A 102 -5.05 -8.55 18.13
N ARG A 103 -3.81 -8.09 18.04
CA ARG A 103 -3.32 -6.98 18.86
C ARG A 103 -2.18 -6.26 18.15
N SER A 104 -2.19 -4.93 18.21
CA SER A 104 -1.09 -4.10 17.71
C SER A 104 -0.72 -4.35 16.23
N GLY A 105 -1.69 -4.78 15.42
CA GLY A 105 -1.52 -5.00 13.99
C GLY A 105 -0.99 -6.39 13.61
N PHE A 106 -0.96 -7.34 14.55
CA PHE A 106 -0.56 -8.72 14.28
C PHE A 106 -1.39 -9.72 15.09
N TRP A 107 -1.34 -10.98 14.66
CA TRP A 107 -1.89 -12.09 15.42
C TRP A 107 -0.96 -12.46 16.56
N GLU A 108 -1.52 -12.63 17.75
CA GLU A 108 -0.86 -13.22 18.91
C GLU A 108 -1.47 -14.59 19.20
N LYS A 109 -0.64 -15.54 19.66
CA LYS A 109 -1.08 -16.82 20.24
C LYS A 109 -0.72 -16.87 21.71
N PHE A 110 -1.56 -17.55 22.51
CA PHE A 110 -1.28 -17.75 23.93
C PHE A 110 -0.48 -19.03 24.18
N THR A 111 0.67 -18.90 24.84
CA THR A 111 1.47 -20.01 25.37
C THR A 111 1.44 -19.99 26.90
N LYS A 112 1.44 -21.18 27.52
CA LYS A 112 1.46 -21.29 29.00
C LYS A 112 2.74 -20.73 29.63
N LYS A 113 3.85 -20.73 28.88
CA LYS A 113 5.17 -20.37 29.36
C LYS A 113 5.43 -18.86 29.28
N ASP A 114 5.07 -18.26 28.15
CA ASP A 114 5.49 -16.90 27.80
C ASP A 114 4.30 -15.95 27.62
N GLY A 115 3.06 -16.43 27.79
CA GLY A 115 1.86 -15.64 27.62
C GLY A 115 1.54 -15.38 26.14
N TRP A 116 1.23 -14.14 25.78
CA TRP A 116 0.86 -13.78 24.42
C TRP A 116 2.09 -13.48 23.57
N LEU A 117 2.28 -14.23 22.50
CA LEU A 117 3.40 -14.07 21.57
C LEU A 117 2.90 -13.76 20.17
N ALA A 118 3.57 -12.82 19.49
CA ALA A 118 3.35 -12.57 18.07
C ALA A 118 3.57 -13.86 17.27
N VAL A 119 2.69 -14.07 16.28
CA VAL A 119 2.70 -15.23 15.38
C VAL A 119 3.35 -14.86 14.06
#